data_AF-A4RZD1-F1
#
_entry.id   AF-A4RZD1-F1
#
_cell.length_a   1.000
_cell.length_b   1.000
_cell.length_c   1.000
_cell.angle_alpha   90.00
_cell.angle_beta   90.00
_cell.angle_gamma   90.00
#
_symmetry.space_group_name_H-M   'P 1'
#
loop_
_entity.id
_entity.type
_entity.pdbx_description
1 polymer ?
#
loop_
_entity_poly.entity_id
_entity_poly.type
_entity_poly.pdbx_seq_one_letter_code
_entity_poly.pdbx_strand_id
1 'polypeptide(L)'
;MATAGLRALPIAVSRDASVTIDFWAPTSATNVRAHFCTHAHADHVVGLGRRGWSPARAGGKIFCTEITREVLVRRWPTLGRHARALEVGEPTAIRLTANTTVTVTLIDAGHCPGSAMVLIDGPRGRVLHTGDFRREDFGTRAALPRCVTRAPIDALYLDNTYAHPTCVFPDRGSATAEVIAL
;
A
#
# COMPACT_ATOMS: atom_id res chain seq x y z
N MET A 1 7.70 -17.25 11.23
CA MET A 1 8.12 -17.71 9.88
C MET A 1 7.82 -16.58 8.92
N ALA A 2 8.84 -15.92 8.38
CA ALA A 2 8.64 -14.92 7.33
C ALA A 2 8.21 -15.69 6.08
N THR A 3 7.01 -15.43 5.57
CA THR A 3 6.57 -15.96 4.29
C THR A 3 7.53 -15.46 3.22
N ALA A 4 8.33 -16.38 2.69
CA ALA A 4 9.17 -16.18 1.51
C ALA A 4 8.34 -16.05 0.22
N GLY A 5 7.15 -15.46 0.31
CA GLY A 5 6.04 -15.67 -0.61
C GLY A 5 5.36 -14.37 -1.03
N LEU A 6 6.14 -13.38 -1.44
CA LEU A 6 5.84 -12.43 -2.51
C LEU A 6 7.14 -11.65 -2.73
N ARG A 7 7.94 -12.05 -3.72
CA ARG A 7 8.90 -11.13 -4.32
C ARG A 7 8.06 -10.03 -4.97
N ALA A 8 7.67 -9.00 -4.22
CA ALA A 8 6.91 -7.90 -4.77
C ALA A 8 7.77 -7.21 -5.84
N LEU A 9 7.54 -7.58 -7.09
CA LEU A 9 8.22 -6.99 -8.23
C LEU A 9 7.68 -5.57 -8.42
N PRO A 10 8.50 -4.65 -8.94
CA PRO A 10 8.01 -3.34 -9.32
C PRO A 10 6.82 -3.43 -10.27
N ILE A 11 5.77 -2.67 -9.98
CA ILE A 11 4.58 -2.51 -10.82
C ILE A 11 4.93 -1.47 -11.89
N ALA A 12 5.06 -1.91 -13.13
CA ALA A 12 5.31 -1.00 -14.24
C ALA A 12 4.04 -0.19 -14.56
N VAL A 13 4.13 1.14 -14.41
CA VAL A 13 3.00 2.07 -14.61
C VAL A 13 3.08 2.83 -15.93
N SER A 14 4.25 2.86 -16.55
CA SER A 14 4.50 3.39 -17.90
C SER A 14 5.63 2.61 -18.57
N ARG A 15 6.10 3.07 -19.74
CA ARG A 15 7.31 2.54 -20.40
C ARG A 15 8.61 2.89 -19.67
N ASP A 16 8.64 4.01 -18.95
CA ASP A 16 9.84 4.59 -18.34
C ASP A 16 9.78 4.68 -16.80
N ALA A 17 8.71 4.19 -16.18
CA ALA A 17 8.50 4.23 -14.73
C ALA A 17 7.81 2.98 -14.19
N SER A 18 8.30 2.56 -13.03
CA SER A 18 7.69 1.54 -12.16
C SER A 18 7.55 2.10 -10.75
N VAL A 19 6.65 1.50 -9.97
CA VAL A 19 6.50 1.78 -8.54
C VAL A 19 6.61 0.48 -7.73
N THR A 20 6.88 0.58 -6.44
CA THR A 20 6.85 -0.58 -5.55
C THR A 20 5.93 -0.32 -4.37
N ILE A 21 5.35 -1.39 -3.83
CA ILE A 21 4.48 -1.35 -2.65
C ILE A 21 5.05 -2.37 -1.66
N ASP A 22 5.32 -1.94 -0.42
CA ASP A 22 5.88 -2.75 0.68
C ASP A 22 7.15 -3.54 0.33
N PHE A 23 7.97 -2.99 -0.56
CA PHE A 23 9.17 -3.63 -1.06
C PHE A 23 10.39 -2.72 -0.94
N TRP A 24 11.36 -3.16 -0.13
CA TRP A 24 12.48 -2.34 0.32
C TRP A 24 13.85 -2.99 0.08
N ALA A 25 13.95 -3.82 -0.96
CA ALA A 25 15.20 -4.45 -1.37
C ALA A 25 15.81 -3.73 -2.58
N PRO A 26 17.14 -3.85 -2.79
CA PRO A 26 17.73 -3.51 -4.07
C PRO A 26 17.03 -4.27 -5.20
N THR A 27 16.66 -3.56 -6.26
CA THR A 27 16.06 -4.14 -7.45
C THR A 27 16.99 -3.95 -8.64
N SER A 28 17.03 -4.92 -9.55
CA SER A 28 17.67 -4.75 -10.86
C SER A 28 16.86 -3.83 -11.78
N ALA A 29 15.61 -3.53 -11.43
CA ALA A 29 14.79 -2.58 -12.16
C ALA A 29 15.35 -1.17 -12.02
N THR A 30 15.83 -0.61 -13.13
CA THR A 30 16.46 0.71 -13.18
C THR A 30 15.47 1.87 -13.19
N ASN A 31 14.16 1.59 -13.23
CA ASN A 31 13.10 2.58 -13.46
C ASN A 31 12.10 2.72 -12.30
N VAL A 32 12.42 2.29 -11.09
CA VAL A 32 11.56 2.57 -9.92
C VAL A 32 11.62 4.05 -9.56
N ARG A 33 10.45 4.71 -9.50
CA ARG A 33 10.33 6.18 -9.31
C ARG A 33 9.56 6.58 -8.04
N ALA A 34 8.83 5.66 -7.45
CA ALA A 34 8.09 5.87 -6.21
C ALA A 34 7.91 4.56 -5.45
N HIS A 35 7.80 4.68 -4.14
CA HIS A 35 7.52 3.57 -3.23
C HIS A 35 6.27 3.89 -2.41
N PHE A 36 5.48 2.88 -2.10
CA PHE A 36 4.32 2.99 -1.22
C PHE A 36 4.51 2.08 -0.02
N CYS A 37 4.18 2.57 1.17
CA CYS A 37 4.08 1.77 2.39
C CYS A 37 2.61 1.70 2.77
N THR A 38 2.00 0.51 2.71
CA THR A 38 0.58 0.32 3.01
C THR A 38 0.33 0.51 4.50
N HIS A 39 1.22 -0.04 5.35
CA HIS A 39 1.16 0.06 6.80
C HIS A 39 2.50 -0.34 7.45
N ALA A 40 2.64 -0.06 8.75
CA ALA A 40 3.90 -0.22 9.48
C ALA A 40 4.04 -1.54 10.26
N HIS A 41 3.62 -2.68 9.69
CA HIS A 41 3.97 -4.00 10.25
C HIS A 41 5.38 -4.43 9.84
N ALA A 42 5.99 -5.27 10.68
CA ALA A 42 7.41 -5.59 10.63
C ALA A 42 7.83 -6.30 9.32
N ASP A 43 6.98 -7.18 8.81
CA ASP A 43 7.10 -7.87 7.52
C ASP A 43 6.89 -6.93 6.33
N HIS A 44 5.95 -5.98 6.42
CA HIS A 44 5.72 -4.96 5.38
C HIS A 44 6.80 -3.90 5.29
N VAL A 45 7.63 -3.72 6.31
CA VAL A 45 8.77 -2.79 6.32
C VAL A 45 10.12 -3.50 6.25
N VAL A 46 10.14 -4.81 5.94
CA VAL A 46 11.37 -5.58 5.94
C VAL A 46 12.32 -5.09 4.85
N GLY A 47 13.52 -4.67 5.26
CA GLY A 47 14.50 -4.07 4.33
C GLY A 47 14.58 -2.55 4.40
N LEU A 48 13.54 -1.89 4.93
CA LEU A 48 13.54 -0.45 5.10
C LEU A 48 14.69 -0.01 6.02
N GLY A 49 15.52 0.91 5.53
CA GLY A 49 16.69 1.40 6.27
C GLY A 49 17.89 0.43 6.34
N ARG A 50 17.88 -0.72 5.64
CA ARG A 50 19.05 -1.60 5.57
C ARG A 50 20.22 -0.94 4.83
N ARG A 51 21.45 -1.30 5.23
CA ARG A 51 22.68 -0.86 4.56
C ARG A 51 22.63 -1.22 3.07
N GLY A 52 22.75 -0.22 2.20
CA GLY A 52 22.69 -0.39 0.75
C GLY A 52 21.39 0.10 0.12
N TRP A 53 20.28 0.09 0.87
CA TRP A 53 19.00 0.65 0.43
C TRP A 53 18.87 2.09 0.94
N SER A 54 18.46 3.01 0.07
CA SER A 54 18.02 4.34 0.48
C SER A 54 17.05 4.90 -0.55
N PRO A 55 16.12 5.80 -0.16
CA PRO A 55 15.22 6.44 -1.11
C PRO A 55 15.97 7.17 -2.25
N ALA A 56 17.15 7.73 -1.95
CA ALA A 56 18.00 8.40 -2.93
C ALA A 56 18.63 7.42 -3.96
N ARG A 57 18.93 6.18 -3.55
CA ARG A 57 19.45 5.13 -4.45
C ARG A 57 18.34 4.34 -5.15
N ALA A 58 17.17 4.27 -4.53
CA ALA A 58 16.00 3.56 -5.02
C ALA A 58 15.13 4.41 -5.98
N GLY A 59 15.48 5.68 -6.16
CA GLY A 59 14.97 6.52 -7.25
C GLY A 59 13.67 7.27 -6.96
N GLY A 60 13.21 7.35 -5.70
CA GLY A 60 11.88 7.91 -5.39
C GLY A 60 11.61 8.30 -3.94
N LYS A 61 10.44 8.91 -3.72
CA LYS A 61 9.85 9.17 -2.40
C LYS A 61 9.07 7.95 -1.91
N ILE A 62 8.84 7.89 -0.59
CA ILE A 62 7.94 6.93 0.04
C ILE A 62 6.61 7.64 0.28
N PHE A 63 5.51 7.08 -0.23
CA PHE A 63 4.16 7.60 -0.04
C PHE A 63 3.37 6.65 0.87
N CYS A 64 2.62 7.21 1.81
CA CYS A 64 1.83 6.47 2.79
C CYS A 64 0.80 7.39 3.44
N THR A 65 0.02 6.91 4.39
CA THR A 65 -0.84 7.76 5.23
C THR A 65 -0.01 8.55 6.24
N GLU A 66 -0.58 9.61 6.84
CA GLU A 66 0.10 10.41 7.87
C GLU A 66 0.50 9.56 9.09
N ILE A 67 -0.39 8.69 9.58
CA ILE A 67 -0.09 7.81 10.72
C ILE A 67 1.09 6.88 10.39
N THR A 68 1.09 6.26 9.21
CA THR A 68 2.20 5.40 8.79
C THR A 68 3.49 6.20 8.65
N ARG A 69 3.46 7.40 8.07
CA ARG A 69 4.61 8.30 7.98
C ARG A 69 5.21 8.59 9.36
N GLU A 70 4.39 8.92 10.34
CA GLU A 70 4.85 9.21 11.70
C GLU A 70 5.52 8.00 12.36
N VAL A 71 4.96 6.80 12.20
CA VAL A 71 5.59 5.55 12.71
C VAL A 71 6.94 5.31 12.01
N LEU A 72 6.99 5.44 10.68
CA LEU A 72 8.22 5.26 9.90
C LEU A 72 9.31 6.26 10.30
N VAL A 73 8.97 7.54 10.46
CA VAL A 73 9.94 8.59 10.81
C VAL A 73 10.41 8.45 12.25
N ARG A 74 9.54 8.05 13.19
CA ARG A 74 9.96 7.75 14.57
C ARG A 74 10.96 6.58 14.60
N ARG A 75 10.73 5.54 13.80
CA ARG A 75 11.59 4.35 13.75
C ARG A 75 12.88 4.56 12.95
N TRP A 76 12.81 5.34 11.88
CA TRP A 76 13.91 5.72 10.98
C TRP A 76 13.89 7.22 10.68
N PRO A 77 14.44 8.06 11.57
CA PRO A 77 14.40 9.53 11.43
C PRO A 77 14.97 10.06 10.11
N THR A 78 15.93 9.34 9.51
CA THR A 78 16.54 9.70 8.23
C THR A 78 15.58 9.65 7.05
N LEU A 79 14.41 9.00 7.18
CA LEU A 79 13.37 8.95 6.17
C LEU A 79 12.49 10.21 6.12
N GLY A 80 12.53 11.11 7.11
CA GLY A 80 11.62 12.26 7.18
C GLY A 80 11.58 13.14 5.92
N ARG A 81 12.72 13.34 5.27
CA ARG A 81 12.79 14.11 4.00
C ARG A 81 12.30 13.34 2.77
N HIS A 82 12.09 12.03 2.89
CA HIS A 82 11.75 11.11 1.80
C HIS A 82 10.34 10.54 1.92
N ALA A 83 9.80 10.42 3.13
CA ALA A 83 8.42 10.04 3.38
C ALA A 83 7.47 11.22 3.16
N ARG A 84 6.37 10.96 2.46
CA ARG A 84 5.31 11.90 2.12
C ARG A 84 3.98 11.27 2.47
N ALA A 85 3.19 11.98 3.25
CA ALA A 85 1.82 11.58 3.50
C ALA A 85 0.93 11.98 2.32
N LEU A 86 -0.03 11.12 2.01
CA LEU A 86 -1.14 11.42 1.12
C LEU A 86 -2.43 11.37 1.94
N GLU A 87 -3.36 12.26 1.64
CA GLU A 87 -4.68 12.26 2.27
C GLU A 87 -5.49 11.04 1.80
N VAL A 88 -6.16 10.38 2.74
CA VAL A 88 -6.99 9.21 2.45
C VAL A 88 -8.27 9.65 1.76
N GLY A 89 -8.65 8.95 0.68
CA GLY A 89 -9.82 9.26 -0.15
C GLY A 89 -9.56 10.29 -1.25
N GLU A 90 -8.45 11.05 -1.17
CA GLU A 90 -8.15 12.13 -2.10
C GLU A 90 -7.22 11.67 -3.25
N PRO A 91 -7.65 11.79 -4.53
CA PRO A 91 -6.79 11.53 -5.67
C PRO A 91 -5.64 12.54 -5.74
N THR A 92 -4.40 12.05 -5.70
CA THR A 92 -3.19 12.87 -5.77
C THR A 92 -2.37 12.52 -7.01
N ALA A 93 -2.07 13.52 -7.84
CA ALA A 93 -1.18 13.36 -8.99
C ALA A 93 0.30 13.31 -8.55
N ILE A 94 1.01 12.24 -8.91
CA ILE A 94 2.42 12.03 -8.61
C ILE A 94 3.21 11.97 -9.91
N ARG A 95 4.04 12.98 -10.14
CA ARG A 95 4.96 13.02 -11.28
C ARG A 95 6.16 12.10 -11.02
N LEU A 96 6.29 11.05 -11.82
CA LEU A 96 7.34 10.02 -11.70
C LEU A 96 8.54 10.30 -12.59
N THR A 97 8.31 10.82 -13.80
CA THR A 97 9.34 11.24 -14.76
C THR A 97 8.93 12.53 -15.45
N ALA A 98 9.73 13.00 -16.42
CA ALA A 98 9.34 14.14 -17.25
C ALA A 98 8.04 13.87 -18.02
N ASN A 99 7.81 12.62 -18.43
CA ASN A 99 6.73 12.20 -19.33
C ASN A 99 5.66 11.35 -18.65
N THR A 100 5.86 10.93 -17.40
CA THR A 100 4.95 10.05 -16.68
C THR A 100 4.48 10.67 -15.38
N THR A 101 3.16 10.79 -15.26
CA THR A 101 2.42 11.10 -14.03
C THR A 101 1.41 9.99 -13.81
N VAL A 102 1.24 9.58 -12.56
CA VAL A 102 0.16 8.69 -12.12
C VAL A 102 -0.73 9.42 -11.14
N THR A 103 -2.01 9.03 -11.06
CA THR A 103 -2.89 9.48 -9.98
C THR A 103 -2.98 8.35 -8.96
N VAL A 104 -2.79 8.69 -7.68
CA VAL A 104 -2.86 7.74 -6.58
C VAL A 104 -3.95 8.16 -5.61
N THR A 105 -4.77 7.20 -5.17
CA THR A 105 -5.72 7.40 -4.08
C THR A 105 -5.44 6.35 -3.01
N LEU A 106 -5.18 6.80 -1.79
CA LEU A 106 -5.13 5.92 -0.63
C LEU A 106 -6.56 5.67 -0.13
N ILE A 107 -6.87 4.43 0.23
CA ILE A 107 -8.17 4.05 0.76
C ILE A 107 -7.92 3.33 2.07
N ASP A 108 -8.63 3.70 3.14
CA ASP A 108 -8.48 3.02 4.42
C ASP A 108 -8.66 1.50 4.28
N ALA A 109 -7.67 0.73 4.73
CA ALA A 109 -7.70 -0.73 4.65
C ALA A 109 -8.44 -1.38 5.82
N GLY A 110 -8.71 -0.62 6.89
CA GLY A 110 -9.36 -1.15 8.08
C GLY A 110 -8.57 -2.26 8.78
N HIS A 111 -7.25 -2.32 8.62
CA HIS A 111 -6.38 -3.35 9.22
C HIS A 111 -5.80 -2.91 10.57
N CYS A 112 -5.00 -1.84 10.54
CA CYS A 112 -4.39 -1.21 11.72
C CYS A 112 -4.36 0.32 11.55
N PRO A 113 -4.06 1.11 12.60
CA PRO A 113 -4.00 2.57 12.47
C PRO A 113 -3.05 3.00 11.34
N GLY A 114 -3.59 3.72 10.35
CA GLY A 114 -2.84 4.19 9.19
C GLY A 114 -2.72 3.20 8.04
N SER A 115 -3.28 2.00 8.13
CA SER A 115 -3.28 1.04 7.02
C SER A 115 -4.09 1.53 5.82
N ALA A 116 -3.53 1.43 4.63
CA ALA A 116 -4.21 1.84 3.41
C ALA A 116 -3.98 0.89 2.24
N MET A 117 -5.06 0.68 1.48
CA MET A 117 -5.00 0.20 0.11
C MET A 117 -4.50 1.33 -0.80
N VAL A 118 -3.82 0.97 -1.88
CA VAL A 118 -3.24 1.90 -2.85
C VAL A 118 -3.89 1.67 -4.21
N LEU A 119 -4.69 2.63 -4.66
CA LEU A 119 -5.23 2.67 -6.01
C LEU A 119 -4.33 3.55 -6.89
N ILE A 120 -3.83 3.00 -7.99
CA ILE A 120 -2.96 3.69 -8.95
C ILE A 120 -3.66 3.73 -10.30
N ASP A 121 -3.87 4.93 -10.80
CA ASP A 121 -4.31 5.20 -12.17
C ASP A 121 -3.12 5.69 -12.99
N GLY A 122 -2.68 4.89 -13.96
CA GLY A 122 -1.52 5.23 -14.79
C GLY A 122 -1.68 4.87 -16.27
N PRO A 123 -0.68 5.24 -17.10
CA PRO A 123 -0.69 4.93 -18.54
C PRO A 123 -0.83 3.43 -18.88
N ARG A 124 -0.50 2.53 -17.96
CA ARG A 124 -0.65 1.07 -18.11
C ARG A 124 -1.92 0.49 -17.48
N GLY A 125 -2.86 1.34 -17.04
CA GLY A 125 -4.12 0.91 -16.45
C GLY A 125 -4.27 1.25 -14.98
N ARG A 126 -5.31 0.69 -14.37
CA ARG A 126 -5.75 0.90 -13.00
C ARG A 126 -5.39 -0.30 -12.15
N VAL A 127 -4.55 -0.09 -11.15
CA VAL A 127 -4.07 -1.13 -10.24
C VAL A 127 -4.57 -0.85 -8.83
N LEU A 128 -5.18 -1.84 -8.18
CA LEU A 128 -5.52 -1.77 -6.76
C LEU A 128 -4.64 -2.75 -6.00
N HIS A 129 -3.91 -2.27 -5.00
CA HIS A 129 -3.17 -3.11 -4.06
C HIS A 129 -3.79 -2.94 -2.68
N THR A 130 -4.28 -4.02 -2.08
CA THR A 130 -5.02 -3.91 -0.81
C THR A 130 -4.09 -3.65 0.38
N GLY A 131 -2.81 -4.03 0.27
CA GLY A 131 -2.02 -4.26 1.48
C GLY A 131 -2.68 -5.39 2.27
N ASP A 132 -2.49 -5.39 3.58
CA ASP A 132 -3.37 -6.16 4.46
C ASP A 132 -4.65 -5.35 4.67
N PHE A 133 -5.83 -5.97 4.53
CA PHE A 133 -7.09 -5.27 4.69
C PHE A 133 -8.16 -6.14 5.33
N ARG A 134 -9.08 -5.49 6.05
CA ARG A 134 -10.31 -6.10 6.54
C ARG A 134 -11.40 -5.05 6.55
N ARG A 135 -12.34 -5.17 5.61
CA ARG A 135 -13.46 -4.24 5.41
C ARG A 135 -14.77 -5.01 5.35
N GLU A 136 -15.49 -5.04 6.47
CA GLU A 136 -16.82 -5.67 6.54
C GLU A 136 -17.88 -4.90 5.73
N ASP A 137 -17.67 -3.59 5.51
CA ASP A 137 -18.59 -2.72 4.78
C ASP A 137 -18.45 -2.82 3.27
N PHE A 138 -17.45 -3.53 2.74
CA PHE A 138 -17.19 -3.65 1.28
C PHE A 138 -17.91 -4.85 0.62
N GLY A 139 -18.97 -5.37 1.24
CA GLY A 139 -19.68 -6.55 0.76
C GLY A 139 -20.48 -6.38 -0.54
N THR A 140 -20.66 -5.15 -1.03
CA THR A 140 -21.38 -4.89 -2.29
C THR A 140 -20.68 -3.83 -3.13
N ARG A 141 -20.92 -3.85 -4.45
CA ARG A 141 -20.40 -2.82 -5.36
C ARG A 141 -20.82 -1.41 -4.96
N ALA A 142 -22.03 -1.22 -4.43
CA ALA A 142 -22.54 0.08 -4.02
C ALA A 142 -21.83 0.64 -2.77
N ALA A 143 -21.30 -0.25 -1.91
CA ALA A 143 -20.59 0.13 -0.71
C ALA A 143 -19.08 0.37 -0.93
N LEU A 144 -18.53 -0.10 -2.06
CA LEU A 144 -17.15 0.21 -2.44
C LEU A 144 -16.96 1.71 -2.71
N PRO A 145 -15.78 2.28 -2.37
CA PRO A 145 -15.46 3.67 -2.66
C PRO A 145 -15.63 4.01 -4.14
N ARG A 146 -16.18 5.20 -4.43
CA ARG A 146 -16.40 5.65 -5.81
C ARG A 146 -15.13 5.64 -6.65
N CYS A 147 -13.96 5.93 -6.06
CA CYS A 147 -12.69 5.86 -6.75
C CYS A 147 -12.37 4.46 -7.29
N VAL A 148 -12.80 3.39 -6.61
CA VAL A 148 -12.64 2.01 -7.08
C VAL A 148 -13.63 1.71 -8.20
N THR A 149 -14.89 2.09 -8.04
CA THR A 149 -16.00 1.68 -8.92
C THR A 149 -16.18 2.53 -10.18
N ARG A 150 -15.55 3.71 -10.27
CA ARG A 150 -15.66 4.65 -11.41
C ARG A 150 -15.21 4.08 -12.76
N ALA A 151 -14.38 3.05 -12.76
CA ALA A 151 -13.91 2.33 -13.95
C ALA A 151 -13.47 0.91 -13.55
N PRO A 152 -13.23 -0.01 -14.50
CA PRO A 152 -12.65 -1.32 -14.20
C PRO A 152 -11.30 -1.22 -13.47
N ILE A 153 -10.90 -2.29 -12.79
CA ILE A 153 -9.54 -2.46 -12.25
C ILE A 153 -8.85 -3.49 -13.14
N ASP A 154 -7.70 -3.13 -13.70
CA ASP A 154 -6.95 -3.98 -14.62
C ASP A 154 -6.11 -5.03 -13.87
N ALA A 155 -5.63 -4.69 -12.68
CA ALA A 155 -4.93 -5.62 -11.80
C ALA A 155 -5.28 -5.40 -10.33
N LEU A 156 -5.57 -6.50 -9.63
CA LEU A 156 -5.83 -6.52 -8.20
C LEU A 156 -4.75 -7.36 -7.50
N TYR A 157 -4.02 -6.72 -6.59
CA TYR A 157 -3.12 -7.38 -5.65
C TYR A 157 -3.87 -7.47 -4.32
N LEU A 158 -4.38 -8.67 -4.03
CA LEU A 158 -5.33 -8.95 -2.95
C LEU A 158 -4.64 -9.64 -1.77
N ASP A 159 -4.92 -9.16 -0.55
CA ASP A 159 -4.71 -9.91 0.67
C ASP A 159 -5.56 -11.18 0.65
N ASN A 160 -4.88 -12.32 0.56
CA ASN A 160 -5.51 -13.63 0.52
C ASN A 160 -5.21 -14.45 1.78
N THR A 161 -4.82 -13.81 2.89
CA THR A 161 -4.43 -14.46 4.16
C THR A 161 -5.46 -15.50 4.60
N TYR A 162 -6.76 -15.18 4.45
CA TYR A 162 -7.87 -16.05 4.83
C TYR A 162 -8.78 -16.42 3.66
N ALA A 163 -8.25 -16.51 2.43
CA ALA A 163 -9.01 -16.88 1.23
C ALA A 163 -9.34 -18.39 1.18
N HIS A 164 -9.93 -18.92 2.26
CA HIS A 164 -10.34 -20.30 2.41
C HIS A 164 -11.70 -20.37 3.13
N PRO A 165 -12.67 -21.19 2.67
CA PRO A 165 -14.04 -21.19 3.20
C PRO A 165 -14.16 -21.60 4.66
N THR A 166 -13.15 -22.25 5.24
CA THR A 166 -13.14 -22.64 6.66
C THR A 166 -12.67 -21.51 7.58
N CYS A 167 -12.15 -20.42 7.04
CA CYS A 167 -11.72 -19.26 7.81
C CYS A 167 -12.94 -18.37 8.10
N VAL A 168 -13.75 -18.78 9.08
CA VAL A 168 -14.94 -18.05 9.54
C VAL A 168 -14.62 -17.41 10.89
N PHE A 169 -14.82 -16.09 10.98
CA PHE A 169 -14.52 -15.30 12.18
C PHE A 169 -15.71 -14.37 12.49
N PRO A 170 -15.93 -14.01 13.76
CA PRO A 170 -16.88 -12.95 14.10
C PRO A 170 -16.46 -11.60 13.49
N ASP A 171 -17.44 -10.73 13.24
CA ASP A 171 -17.17 -9.33 12.92
C ASP A 171 -16.52 -8.60 14.11
N ARG A 172 -15.94 -7.42 13.84
CA ARG A 172 -15.23 -6.63 14.86
C ARG A 172 -16.12 -6.25 16.05
N GLY A 173 -17.40 -5.96 15.81
CA GLY A 173 -18.35 -5.57 16.85
C GLY A 173 -18.65 -6.74 17.78
N SER A 174 -18.98 -7.90 17.20
CA SER A 174 -19.23 -9.13 17.94
C SER A 174 -18.02 -9.56 18.78
N ALA A 175 -16.82 -9.55 18.20
CA ALA A 175 -15.58 -9.88 18.93
C ALA A 175 -15.29 -8.90 20.07
N THR A 176 -15.56 -7.60 19.86
CA THR A 176 -15.38 -6.58 20.91
C THR A 176 -16.37 -6.77 22.06
N ALA A 177 -17.63 -7.06 21.75
CA ALA A 177 -18.67 -7.31 22.76
C ALA A 177 -18.34 -8.53 23.61
N GLU A 178 -17.80 -9.59 23.01
CA GLU A 178 -17.35 -10.79 23.72
C GLU A 178 -16.25 -10.46 24.75
N VAL A 179 -15.24 -9.67 24.37
CA VAL A 179 -14.17 -9.25 25.28
C VAL A 179 -14.69 -8.37 26.42
N ILE A 180 -15.64 -7.48 26.16
CA ILE A 180 -16.25 -6.60 27.18
C ILE A 180 -17.07 -7.40 28.20
N ALA A 181 -17.62 -8.54 27.79
CA ALA A 181 -18.44 -9.39 28.64
C ALA A 181 -17.64 -10.33 29.58
N LEU A 182 -16.31 -10.36 29.46
CA LEU A 182 -15.38 -11.09 30.34
C LEU A 182 -15.10 -10.33 31.64
#